data_AF-A0AAV8VDX0-F1
#
_entry.id   AF-A0AAV8VDX0-F1
#
_cell.length_a   1.000
_cell.length_b   1.000
_cell.length_c   1.000
_cell.angle_alpha   90.00
_cell.angle_beta   90.00
_cell.angle_gamma   90.00
#
_symmetry.space_group_name_H-M   'P 1'
#
loop_
_entity.id
_entity.type
_entity.pdbx_description
1 polymer ?
#
loop_
_entity_poly.entity_id
_entity_poly.type
_entity_poly.pdbx_seq_one_letter_code
_entity_poly.pdbx_strand_id
1 'polypeptide(L)'
;MSSETITSLSSTIVKTTEEAVKLVKTKEEIISQVNLVKGNLLHESSKVGGGLDNTEKKQRSRHLVWYSINSCFKGRVCTGLIANLSIKDPLCFLNKAFNNFQRKIKTHRQKSMLKVNVVLVCNFIKPQSGDIDQKTFATKNHTIDINTNLKTWYRDNVIHTLANKLEEFSEKDSGWALLEVLHLKNSQRREHFSTSHG
;
A
#
# COMPACT_ATOMS: atom_id res chain seq x y z
N MET A 1 -37.30 -10.23 28.90
CA MET A 1 -36.08 -9.38 28.84
C MET A 1 -36.50 -8.00 28.35
N SER A 2 -36.11 -6.93 29.04
CA SER A 2 -36.53 -5.56 28.69
C SER A 2 -35.79 -5.03 27.46
N SER A 3 -36.48 -4.17 26.70
CA SER A 3 -35.95 -3.52 25.49
C SER A 3 -34.65 -2.74 25.75
N GLU A 4 -34.49 -2.21 26.96
CA GLU A 4 -33.31 -1.48 27.42
C GLU A 4 -32.05 -2.37 27.49
N THR A 5 -32.19 -3.63 27.93
CA THR A 5 -31.07 -4.57 28.02
C THR A 5 -30.56 -4.96 26.62
N ILE A 6 -31.47 -5.13 25.65
CA ILE A 6 -31.12 -5.46 24.25
C ILE A 6 -30.39 -4.29 23.59
N THR A 7 -30.82 -3.06 23.85
CA THR A 7 -30.21 -1.84 23.31
C THR A 7 -28.81 -1.60 23.90
N SER A 8 -28.64 -1.80 25.21
CA SER A 8 -27.36 -1.70 25.89
C SER A 8 -26.34 -2.73 25.37
N LEU A 9 -26.75 -3.99 25.23
CA LEU A 9 -25.92 -5.06 24.67
C LEU A 9 -25.52 -4.75 23.22
N SER A 10 -26.46 -4.28 22.39
CA SER A 10 -26.19 -3.91 20.99
C SER A 10 -25.15 -2.79 20.90
N SER A 11 -25.26 -1.75 21.76
CA SER A 11 -24.29 -0.66 21.80
C SER A 11 -22.89 -1.13 22.22
N THR A 12 -22.81 -2.09 23.14
CA THR A 12 -21.55 -2.66 23.63
C THR A 12 -20.87 -3.51 22.56
N ILE A 13 -21.65 -4.30 21.81
CA ILE A 13 -21.14 -5.09 20.67
C ILE A 13 -20.56 -4.15 19.62
N VAL A 14 -21.28 -3.09 19.24
CA VAL A 14 -20.79 -2.12 18.24
C VAL A 14 -19.46 -1.49 18.68
N LYS A 15 -19.40 -0.96 19.91
CA LYS A 15 -18.15 -0.36 20.45
C LYS A 15 -16.98 -1.35 20.45
N THR A 16 -17.20 -2.56 20.97
CA THR A 16 -16.17 -3.60 21.00
C THR A 16 -15.71 -3.97 19.58
N THR A 17 -16.63 -4.04 18.61
CA THR A 17 -16.26 -4.32 17.21
C THR A 17 -15.46 -3.19 16.58
N GLU A 18 -15.79 -1.93 16.85
CA GLU A 18 -15.02 -0.78 16.36
C GLU A 18 -13.60 -0.76 16.93
N GLU A 19 -13.45 -1.04 18.23
CA GLU A 19 -12.14 -1.13 18.89
C GLU A 19 -11.30 -2.28 18.32
N ALA A 20 -11.89 -3.46 18.13
CA ALA A 20 -11.21 -4.58 17.50
C ALA A 20 -10.76 -4.25 16.07
N VAL A 21 -11.59 -3.55 15.28
CA VAL A 21 -11.24 -3.10 13.92
C VAL A 21 -10.08 -2.10 13.96
N LYS A 22 -10.06 -1.17 14.92
CA LYS A 22 -8.93 -0.24 15.12
C LYS A 22 -7.64 -1.01 15.41
N LEU A 23 -7.68 -1.95 16.36
CA LEU A 23 -6.51 -2.75 16.75
C LEU A 23 -5.94 -3.56 15.57
N VAL A 24 -6.81 -4.17 14.76
CA VAL A 24 -6.39 -4.94 13.57
C VAL A 24 -5.70 -4.03 12.53
N LYS A 25 -6.23 -2.82 12.30
CA LYS A 25 -5.60 -1.85 11.40
C LYS A 25 -4.19 -1.46 11.89
N THR A 26 -4.06 -1.16 13.18
CA THR A 26 -2.76 -0.82 13.80
C THR A 26 -1.76 -1.97 13.70
N LYS A 27 -2.19 -3.22 13.89
CA LYS A 27 -1.33 -4.40 13.72
C LYS A 27 -0.79 -4.50 12.28
N GLU A 28 -1.63 -4.29 11.28
CA GLU A 28 -1.18 -4.32 9.87
C GLU A 28 -0.17 -3.22 9.56
N GLU A 29 -0.35 -2.02 10.12
CA GLU A 29 0.61 -0.92 10.02
C GLU A 29 1.95 -1.26 10.67
N ILE A 30 1.93 -1.82 11.89
CA ILE A 30 3.16 -2.25 12.58
C ILE A 30 3.90 -3.31 11.75
N ILE A 31 3.20 -4.32 11.23
CA ILE A 31 3.81 -5.35 10.37
C ILE A 31 4.41 -4.72 9.11
N SER A 32 3.72 -3.75 8.51
CA SER A 32 4.21 -3.00 7.36
C SER A 32 5.52 -2.27 7.68
N GLN A 33 5.56 -1.56 8.82
CA GLN A 33 6.76 -0.84 9.27
C GLN A 33 7.92 -1.80 9.59
N VAL A 34 7.65 -2.92 10.28
CA VAL A 34 8.66 -3.94 10.57
C VAL A 34 9.25 -4.53 9.29
N ASN A 35 8.43 -4.80 8.27
CA ASN A 35 8.91 -5.31 6.99
C ASN A 35 9.72 -4.26 6.22
N LEU A 36 9.33 -2.98 6.31
CA LEU A 36 10.09 -1.87 5.73
C LEU A 36 11.48 -1.76 6.38
N VAL A 37 11.54 -1.77 7.71
CA VAL A 37 12.80 -1.74 8.48
C VAL A 37 13.68 -2.94 8.14
N LYS A 38 13.13 -4.16 8.11
CA LYS A 38 13.88 -5.36 7.69
C LYS A 38 14.42 -5.25 6.27
N GLY A 39 13.64 -4.70 5.34
CA GLY A 39 14.07 -4.45 3.97
C GLY A 39 15.26 -3.49 3.88
N ASN A 40 15.19 -2.40 4.62
CA ASN A 40 16.24 -1.38 4.66
C ASN A 40 17.53 -1.94 5.28
N LEU A 41 17.42 -2.68 6.40
CA LEU A 41 18.55 -3.34 7.06
C LEU A 41 19.28 -4.35 6.14
N LEU A 42 18.52 -5.14 5.37
CA LEU A 42 19.12 -6.09 4.41
C LEU A 42 19.84 -5.39 3.25
N HIS A 43 19.33 -4.23 2.81
CA HIS A 43 19.97 -3.43 1.78
C HIS A 43 21.25 -2.75 2.30
N GLU A 44 21.25 -2.24 3.52
CA GLU A 44 22.44 -1.64 4.16
C GLU A 44 23.52 -2.67 4.48
N SER A 45 23.15 -3.86 4.95
CA SER A 45 24.09 -4.95 5.25
C SER A 45 24.80 -5.53 4.01
N SER A 46 24.32 -5.20 2.80
CA SER A 46 24.97 -5.57 1.54
C SER A 46 26.08 -4.60 1.12
N LYS A 47 26.30 -3.49 1.85
CA LYS A 47 27.44 -2.58 1.67
C LYS A 47 28.60 -2.98 2.59
N VAL A 48 29.13 -4.19 2.42
CA VAL A 48 30.41 -4.56 3.05
C VAL A 48 31.50 -4.32 2.02
N GLY A 49 32.44 -3.42 2.32
CA GLY A 49 33.58 -3.15 1.46
C GLY A 49 34.40 -4.42 1.24
N GLY A 50 34.67 -4.75 -0.02
CA GLY A 50 35.46 -5.93 -0.34
C GLY A 50 35.80 -6.00 -1.83
N GLY A 51 37.07 -5.70 -2.13
CA GLY A 51 37.89 -6.34 -3.17
C GLY A 51 37.38 -6.36 -4.60
N LEU A 52 38.16 -5.76 -5.50
CA LEU A 52 38.13 -6.02 -6.94
C LEU A 52 38.15 -7.52 -7.21
N ASP A 53 37.04 -8.10 -7.68
CA ASP A 53 37.11 -9.31 -8.47
C ASP A 53 36.06 -9.31 -9.59
N ASN A 54 36.57 -9.50 -10.80
CA ASN A 54 35.90 -9.28 -12.07
C ASN A 54 34.93 -10.44 -12.38
N THR A 55 33.72 -10.39 -11.83
CA THR A 55 32.56 -11.10 -12.40
C THR A 55 31.31 -10.24 -12.24
N GLU A 56 31.14 -9.25 -13.13
CA GLU A 56 29.95 -8.39 -13.19
C GLU A 56 28.69 -9.15 -13.62
N LYS A 57 28.16 -10.05 -12.78
CA LYS A 57 26.71 -10.22 -12.71
C LYS A 57 26.18 -8.99 -11.97
N LYS A 58 26.02 -7.90 -12.72
CA LYS A 58 25.42 -6.63 -12.29
C LYS A 58 24.14 -6.93 -11.50
N GLN A 59 24.27 -7.02 -10.18
CA GLN A 59 23.17 -7.27 -9.27
C GLN A 59 22.29 -6.04 -9.40
N ARG A 60 21.24 -6.12 -10.25
CA ARG A 60 20.34 -4.99 -10.49
C ARG A 60 19.89 -4.50 -9.13
N SER A 61 20.34 -3.32 -8.74
CA SER A 61 19.95 -2.67 -7.48
C SER A 61 18.43 -2.66 -7.46
N ARG A 62 17.84 -3.51 -6.62
CA ARG A 62 16.39 -3.61 -6.53
C ARG A 62 15.95 -2.32 -5.86
N HIS A 63 15.54 -1.33 -6.65
CA HIS A 63 15.05 -0.07 -6.10
C HIS A 63 13.70 -0.20 -5.39
N LEU A 64 13.01 -1.33 -5.61
CA LEU A 64 11.69 -1.65 -5.09
C LEU A 64 11.61 -3.10 -4.62
N VAL A 65 10.93 -3.35 -3.51
CA VAL A 65 10.68 -4.69 -2.99
C VAL A 65 9.19 -4.89 -2.70
N TRP A 66 8.64 -6.03 -3.12
CA TRP A 66 7.26 -6.42 -2.80
C TRP A 66 7.23 -7.28 -1.54
N TYR A 67 6.41 -6.89 -0.56
CA TYR A 67 6.04 -7.70 0.59
C TYR A 67 4.56 -8.08 0.50
N SER A 68 4.25 -9.35 0.78
CA SER A 68 2.87 -9.80 0.94
C SER A 68 2.51 -9.78 2.42
N ILE A 69 1.52 -8.99 2.79
CA ILE A 69 0.92 -8.99 4.11
C ILE A 69 -0.30 -9.92 4.03
N ASN A 70 -0.13 -11.14 4.56
CA ASN A 70 -1.21 -12.11 4.61
C ASN A 70 -2.29 -11.60 5.56
N SER A 71 -3.47 -11.28 5.02
CA SER A 71 -4.59 -10.76 5.81
C SER A 71 -5.16 -11.82 6.74
N CYS A 72 -5.57 -11.40 7.94
CA CYS A 72 -6.25 -12.21 8.94
C CYS A 72 -7.59 -12.82 8.43
N PHE A 73 -8.10 -12.36 7.29
CA PHE A 73 -9.38 -12.78 6.72
C PHE A 73 -9.24 -13.93 5.71
N LYS A 74 -8.80 -15.12 6.14
CA LYS A 74 -8.84 -16.41 5.39
C LYS A 74 -8.67 -16.30 3.85
N GLY A 75 -7.73 -15.48 3.38
CA GLY A 75 -7.46 -15.30 1.93
C GLY A 75 -8.45 -14.48 1.11
N ARG A 76 -9.47 -13.84 1.73
CA ARG A 76 -10.43 -12.93 1.06
C ARG A 76 -9.84 -11.56 0.74
N VAL A 77 -8.92 -11.10 1.58
CA VAL A 77 -8.18 -9.85 1.39
C VAL A 77 -6.69 -10.21 1.29
N CYS A 78 -6.02 -9.67 0.28
CA CYS A 78 -4.58 -9.77 0.12
C CYS A 78 -4.02 -8.35 0.03
N THR A 79 -3.09 -8.03 0.93
CA THR A 79 -2.47 -6.70 0.96
C THR A 79 -1.02 -6.84 0.52
N GLY A 80 -0.66 -6.12 -0.54
CA GLY A 80 0.70 -6.02 -1.04
C GLY A 80 1.34 -4.70 -0.67
N LEU A 81 2.62 -4.71 -0.32
CA LEU A 81 3.39 -3.51 -0.04
C LEU A 81 4.56 -3.43 -1.01
N ILE A 82 4.70 -2.33 -1.74
CA ILE A 82 5.87 -2.03 -2.56
C ILE A 82 6.70 -1.01 -1.82
N ALA A 83 7.75 -1.46 -1.14
CA ALA A 83 8.69 -0.60 -0.43
C ALA A 83 9.61 0.12 -1.42
N ASN A 84 9.80 1.42 -1.20
CA ASN A 84 10.81 2.20 -1.88
C ASN A 84 12.15 2.04 -1.17
N LEU A 85 13.22 1.78 -1.91
CA LEU A 85 14.57 1.69 -1.34
C LEU A 85 15.44 2.88 -1.71
N SER A 86 15.14 3.61 -2.79
CA SER A 86 16.01 4.72 -3.21
C SER A 86 15.42 5.71 -4.22
N ILE A 87 14.14 5.60 -4.60
CA ILE A 87 13.56 6.44 -5.66
C ILE A 87 12.98 7.71 -5.04
N LYS A 88 13.55 8.87 -5.35
CA LYS A 88 13.09 10.14 -4.77
C LYS A 88 11.82 10.67 -5.44
N ASP A 89 11.76 10.58 -6.77
CA ASP A 89 10.64 11.11 -7.55
C ASP A 89 9.39 10.22 -7.44
N PRO A 90 8.23 10.74 -6.96
CA PRO A 90 7.00 9.97 -6.82
C PRO A 90 6.49 9.37 -8.12
N LEU A 91 6.55 10.13 -9.22
CA LEU A 91 6.03 9.65 -10.50
C LEU A 91 6.87 8.49 -11.02
N CYS A 92 8.19 8.58 -10.92
CA CYS A 92 9.13 7.51 -11.24
C CYS A 92 8.91 6.29 -10.34
N PHE A 93 8.67 6.50 -9.04
CA PHE A 93 8.33 5.43 -8.11
C PHE A 93 7.04 4.70 -8.54
N LEU A 94 5.96 5.43 -8.80
CA LEU A 94 4.67 4.87 -9.23
C LEU A 94 4.81 4.11 -10.56
N ASN A 95 5.51 4.68 -11.53
CA ASN A 95 5.77 4.02 -12.82
C ASN A 95 6.56 2.72 -12.64
N LYS A 96 7.61 2.70 -11.81
CA LYS A 96 8.39 1.49 -11.54
C LYS A 96 7.61 0.46 -10.71
N ALA A 97 6.74 0.90 -9.81
CA ALA A 97 5.89 0.06 -8.98
C ALA A 97 4.88 -0.76 -9.81
N PHE A 98 4.47 -0.27 -10.99
CA PHE A 98 3.56 -0.97 -11.91
C PHE A 98 3.99 -2.40 -12.21
N ASN A 99 5.29 -2.66 -12.40
CA ASN A 99 5.79 -4.01 -12.70
C ASN A 99 5.49 -5.00 -11.57
N ASN A 100 5.67 -4.58 -10.31
CA ASN A 100 5.36 -5.42 -9.16
C ASN A 100 3.85 -5.60 -9.00
N PHE A 101 3.10 -4.50 -9.13
CA PHE A 101 1.63 -4.50 -9.08
C PHE A 101 1.03 -5.45 -10.12
N GLN A 102 1.41 -5.30 -11.39
CA GLN A 102 0.87 -6.07 -12.50
C GLN A 102 1.08 -7.57 -12.30
N ARG A 103 2.29 -7.99 -11.90
CA ARG A 103 2.60 -9.42 -11.70
C ARG A 103 1.66 -10.05 -10.67
N LYS A 104 1.40 -9.36 -9.56
CA LYS A 104 0.58 -9.89 -8.47
C LYS A 104 -0.90 -9.87 -8.81
N ILE A 105 -1.39 -8.76 -9.38
CA ILE A 105 -2.80 -8.61 -9.76
C ILE A 105 -3.19 -9.61 -10.86
N LYS A 106 -2.32 -9.85 -11.84
CA LYS A 106 -2.57 -10.85 -12.91
C LYS A 106 -2.86 -12.24 -12.34
N THR A 107 -2.11 -12.68 -11.33
CA THR A 107 -2.32 -14.00 -10.70
C THR A 107 -3.64 -14.06 -9.93
N HIS A 108 -4.05 -12.97 -9.27
CA HIS A 108 -5.27 -12.96 -8.46
C HIS A 108 -6.55 -12.81 -9.30
N ARG A 109 -6.52 -11.99 -10.35
CA ARG A 109 -7.70 -11.71 -11.19
C ARG A 109 -8.12 -12.88 -12.08
N GLN A 110 -7.22 -13.85 -12.30
CA GLN A 110 -7.53 -15.10 -13.01
C GLN A 110 -8.52 -15.98 -12.23
N LYS A 111 -8.62 -15.78 -10.91
CA LYS A 111 -9.46 -16.62 -10.03
C LYS A 111 -10.79 -15.97 -9.66
N SER A 112 -10.86 -14.64 -9.67
CA SER A 112 -12.06 -13.88 -9.31
C SER A 112 -11.91 -12.41 -9.71
N MET A 113 -13.03 -11.69 -9.74
CA MET A 113 -13.01 -10.23 -9.77
C MET A 113 -12.40 -9.68 -8.47
N LEU A 114 -11.66 -8.58 -8.60
CA LEU A 114 -10.94 -7.97 -7.50
C LEU A 114 -11.41 -6.54 -7.29
N LYS A 115 -11.75 -6.20 -6.05
CA LYS A 115 -11.86 -4.80 -5.62
C LYS A 115 -10.50 -4.34 -5.11
N VAL A 116 -9.91 -3.40 -5.82
CA VAL A 116 -8.55 -2.91 -5.59
C VAL A 116 -8.56 -1.48 -5.12
N ASN A 117 -7.74 -1.22 -4.10
CA ASN A 117 -7.44 0.10 -3.58
C ASN A 117 -5.93 0.24 -3.43
N VAL A 118 -5.42 1.43 -3.76
CA VAL A 118 -4.00 1.73 -3.67
C VAL A 118 -3.80 2.93 -2.75
N VAL A 119 -2.83 2.83 -1.83
CA VAL A 119 -2.46 3.89 -0.90
C VAL A 119 -0.97 4.16 -1.03
N LEU A 120 -0.62 5.41 -1.35
CA LEU A 120 0.75 5.90 -1.33
C LEU A 120 1.04 6.53 0.03
N VAL A 121 2.22 6.24 0.57
CA VAL A 121 2.69 6.82 1.83
C VAL A 121 3.99 7.56 1.57
N CYS A 122 4.05 8.82 2.00
CA CYS A 122 5.18 9.72 1.81
C CYS A 122 5.46 10.51 3.09
N ASN A 123 6.71 10.89 3.30
CA ASN A 123 7.10 11.86 4.30
C ASN A 123 7.20 13.24 3.66
N PHE A 124 6.69 14.24 4.37
CA PHE A 124 6.81 15.64 4.02
C PHE A 124 7.60 16.36 5.11
N ILE A 125 8.32 17.40 4.71
CA ILE A 125 9.06 18.27 5.61
C ILE A 125 8.56 19.70 5.48
N LYS A 126 8.45 20.41 6.59
CA LYS A 126 8.21 21.85 6.59
C LYS A 126 9.57 22.56 6.61
N PRO A 127 10.03 23.19 5.50
CA PRO A 127 11.41 23.68 5.41
C PRO A 127 11.77 24.74 6.46
N GLN A 128 10.77 25.47 6.97
CA GLN A 128 10.96 26.54 7.94
C GLN A 128 11.20 26.03 9.37
N SER A 129 10.54 24.95 9.79
CA SER A 129 10.66 24.40 11.14
C SER A 129 11.49 23.12 11.20
N GLY A 130 11.68 22.44 10.06
CA GLY A 130 12.31 21.11 10.00
C GLY A 130 11.37 19.97 10.43
N ASP A 131 10.10 20.26 10.71
CA ASP A 131 9.13 19.24 11.11
C ASP A 131 8.91 18.24 9.97
N ILE A 132 8.87 16.95 10.30
CA ILE A 132 8.58 15.87 9.37
C ILE A 132 7.23 15.27 9.72
N ASP A 133 6.35 15.14 8.73
CA ASP A 133 5.04 14.51 8.88
C ASP A 133 4.77 13.48 7.79
N GLN A 134 4.15 12.37 8.18
CA GLN A 134 3.83 11.27 7.28
C GLN A 134 2.41 11.46 6.73
N LYS A 135 2.28 11.56 5.41
CA LYS A 135 0.98 11.67 4.72
C LYS A 135 0.66 10.43 3.91
N THR A 136 -0.63 10.12 3.83
CA THR A 136 -1.16 8.99 3.06
C THR A 136 -2.16 9.46 2.03
N PHE A 137 -2.08 8.91 0.81
CA PHE A 137 -2.94 9.26 -0.31
C PHE A 137 -3.55 7.98 -0.87
N ALA A 138 -4.87 7.81 -0.71
CA ALA A 138 -5.59 6.63 -1.17
C ALA A 138 -6.35 6.89 -2.47
N THR A 139 -6.40 5.91 -3.37
CA THR A 139 -7.31 5.91 -4.53
C THR A 139 -8.72 5.50 -4.10
N LYS A 140 -9.71 5.59 -4.99
CA LYS A 140 -11.02 4.96 -4.75
C LYS A 140 -10.92 3.44 -4.90
N ASN A 141 -11.92 2.72 -4.41
CA ASN A 141 -12.03 1.29 -4.72
C ASN A 141 -12.47 1.12 -6.17
N HIS A 142 -11.76 0.30 -6.93
CA HIS A 142 -12.16 -0.07 -8.30
C HIS A 142 -12.22 -1.58 -8.46
N THR A 143 -13.16 -2.03 -9.27
CA THR A 143 -13.26 -3.44 -9.64
C THR A 143 -12.39 -3.70 -10.87
N ILE A 144 -11.55 -4.72 -10.78
CA ILE A 144 -10.65 -5.21 -11.84
C ILE A 144 -11.02 -6.66 -12.13
N ASP A 145 -11.21 -6.97 -13.40
CA ASP A 145 -11.46 -8.32 -13.90
C ASP A 145 -10.35 -8.77 -14.88
N ILE A 146 -10.58 -9.92 -15.52
CA ILE A 146 -9.66 -10.49 -16.51
C ILE A 146 -9.53 -9.63 -17.78
N ASN A 147 -10.59 -8.91 -18.15
CA ASN A 147 -10.68 -8.10 -19.36
C ASN A 147 -10.08 -6.70 -19.18
N THR A 148 -9.92 -6.26 -17.93
CA THR A 148 -9.37 -4.95 -17.59
C THR A 148 -7.91 -4.84 -18.06
N ASN A 149 -7.60 -3.82 -18.87
CA ASN A 149 -6.22 -3.50 -19.23
C ASN A 149 -5.53 -2.86 -18.01
N LEU A 150 -4.62 -3.60 -17.37
CA LEU A 150 -3.96 -3.13 -16.15
C LEU A 150 -3.08 -1.90 -16.37
N LYS A 151 -2.50 -1.72 -17.56
CA LYS A 151 -1.61 -0.60 -17.85
C LYS A 151 -2.39 0.71 -17.90
N THR A 152 -3.49 0.73 -18.67
CA THR A 152 -4.36 1.92 -18.76
C THR A 152 -5.04 2.17 -17.42
N TRP A 153 -5.59 1.12 -16.79
CA TRP A 153 -6.23 1.24 -15.49
C TRP A 153 -5.28 1.81 -14.43
N TYR A 154 -4.04 1.32 -14.35
CA TYR A 154 -3.07 1.80 -13.37
C TYR A 154 -2.64 3.25 -13.64
N ARG A 155 -2.42 3.62 -14.91
CA ARG A 155 -2.11 5.00 -15.26
C ARG A 155 -3.22 5.95 -14.82
N ASP A 156 -4.47 5.66 -15.19
CA ASP A 156 -5.57 6.61 -15.01
C ASP A 156 -6.07 6.63 -13.56
N ASN A 157 -6.14 5.48 -12.89
CA ASN A 157 -6.74 5.36 -11.55
C ASN A 157 -5.71 5.37 -10.41
N VAL A 158 -4.43 5.13 -10.70
CA VAL A 158 -3.36 5.15 -9.69
C VAL A 158 -2.42 6.31 -9.94
N ILE A 159 -1.74 6.37 -11.08
CA ILE A 159 -0.73 7.40 -11.33
C ILE A 159 -1.36 8.78 -11.34
N HIS A 160 -2.34 9.03 -12.20
CA HIS A 160 -2.96 10.36 -12.31
C HIS A 160 -3.66 10.77 -11.01
N THR A 161 -4.43 9.86 -10.40
CA THR A 161 -5.14 10.16 -9.15
C THR A 161 -4.20 10.49 -8.00
N LEU A 162 -3.09 9.77 -7.84
CA LEU A 162 -2.14 10.03 -6.76
C LEU A 162 -1.24 11.23 -7.06
N ALA A 163 -0.86 11.43 -8.33
CA ALA A 163 -0.10 12.61 -8.77
C ALA A 163 -0.87 13.90 -8.46
N ASN A 164 -2.14 13.97 -8.88
CA ASN A 164 -2.98 15.15 -8.61
C ASN A 164 -3.13 15.39 -7.10
N LYS A 165 -3.31 14.33 -6.30
CA LYS A 165 -3.40 14.48 -4.84
C LYS A 165 -2.11 14.97 -4.18
N LEU A 166 -0.95 14.57 -4.72
CA LEU A 166 0.34 15.06 -4.25
C LEU A 166 0.53 16.53 -4.62
N GLU A 167 0.24 16.89 -5.87
CA GLU A 167 0.33 18.25 -6.39
C GLU A 167 -0.60 19.20 -5.63
N GLU A 168 -1.86 18.82 -5.44
CA GLU A 168 -2.81 19.59 -4.64
C GLU A 168 -2.35 19.77 -3.19
N PHE A 169 -1.60 18.82 -2.63
CA PHE A 169 -1.07 18.93 -1.27
C PHE A 169 0.15 19.85 -1.20
N SER A 170 1.01 19.84 -2.22
CA SER A 170 2.19 20.70 -2.29
C SER A 170 1.88 22.14 -2.70
N GLU A 171 0.90 22.36 -3.58
CA GLU A 171 0.63 23.68 -4.17
C GLU A 171 -0.31 24.55 -3.33
N LYS A 172 -1.18 23.96 -2.49
CA LYS A 172 -2.18 24.71 -1.70
C LYS A 172 -1.61 25.30 -0.38
N ASP A 173 -0.47 26.00 -0.45
CA ASP A 173 0.11 26.80 0.66
C ASP A 173 0.35 26.05 1.98
N SER A 174 0.45 24.73 1.95
CA SER A 174 0.61 23.93 3.17
C SER A 174 1.99 24.17 3.82
N GLY A 175 2.95 24.73 3.07
CA GLY A 175 4.34 24.94 3.49
C GLY A 175 5.14 23.63 3.60
N TRP A 176 4.59 22.52 3.12
CA TRP A 176 5.20 21.20 3.17
C TRP A 176 5.83 20.84 1.82
N ALA A 177 7.11 20.47 1.85
CA ALA A 177 7.82 19.90 0.71
C ALA A 177 7.85 18.38 0.84
N LEU A 178 7.76 17.66 -0.28
CA LEU A 178 7.97 16.22 -0.28
C LEU A 178 9.41 15.91 0.11
N LEU A 179 9.60 15.12 1.16
CA LEU A 179 10.91 14.66 1.61
C LEU A 179 11.29 13.34 0.95
N GLU A 180 10.41 12.34 1.07
CA GLU A 180 10.65 11.01 0.49
C GLU A 180 9.34 10.23 0.28
N VAL A 181 9.41 9.27 -0.64
CA VAL A 181 8.34 8.30 -0.88
C VAL A 181 8.68 7.03 -0.11
N LEU A 182 7.77 6.57 0.77
CA LEU A 182 8.05 5.40 1.60
C LEU A 182 7.63 4.10 0.91
N HIS A 183 6.35 3.97 0.57
CA HIS A 183 5.83 2.74 -0.02
C HIS A 183 4.46 2.92 -0.68
N LEU A 184 4.10 1.92 -1.51
CA LEU A 184 2.78 1.77 -2.10
C LEU A 184 2.09 0.54 -1.51
N LYS A 185 1.00 0.74 -0.77
CA LYS A 185 0.13 -0.33 -0.27
C LYS A 185 -0.98 -0.60 -1.29
N ASN A 186 -1.16 -1.86 -1.66
CA ASN A 186 -2.16 -2.33 -2.61
C ASN A 186 -3.07 -3.34 -1.90
N SER A 187 -4.28 -2.92 -1.58
CA SER A 187 -5.30 -3.78 -0.97
C SER A 187 -6.15 -4.41 -2.05
N GLN A 188 -6.28 -5.74 -2.03
CA GLN A 188 -7.05 -6.51 -3.00
C GLN A 188 -8.07 -7.35 -2.25
N ARG A 189 -9.34 -7.17 -2.54
CA ARG A 189 -10.43 -7.97 -1.99
C ARG A 189 -11.09 -8.77 -3.10
N ARG A 190 -11.29 -10.07 -2.90
CA ARG A 190 -12.08 -10.88 -3.83
C ARG A 190 -13.56 -10.57 -3.64
N GLU A 191 -14.26 -10.32 -4.74
CA GLU A 191 -15.72 -10.30 -4.74
C GLU A 191 -16.21 -11.75 -4.81
N HIS A 192 -17.04 -12.15 -3.85
CA HIS A 192 -17.76 -13.42 -3.93
C HIS A 192 -19.11 -13.15 -4.56
N PHE A 193 -19.35 -13.71 -5.75
CA PHE A 193 -20.70 -13.84 -6.25
C PHE A 193 -21.39 -14.90 -5.40
N SER A 194 -22.36 -14.50 -4.59
CA SER A 194 -23.33 -15.44 -4.04
C SER A 194 -24.09 -16.01 -5.22
N THR A 195 -23.74 -17.22 -5.66
CA THR A 195 -24.61 -18.00 -6.53
C THR A 195 -25.79 -18.45 -5.69
N SER A 196 -26.84 -17.63 -5.65
CA SER A 196 -28.18 -18.07 -5.26
C SER A 196 -28.60 -19.14 -6.25
N HIS A 197 -28.41 -20.41 -5.89
CA HIS A 197 -29.12 -21.49 -6.55
C HIS A 197 -30.53 -21.48 -5.95
N GLY A 198 -31.52 -21.37 -6.84
CA GLY A 198 -32.95 -21.37 -6.49
C GLY A 198 -33.48 -22.72 -6.08
#